data_AF-A0A3P8KJH7-F1
#
_entry.id   AF-A0A3P8KJH7-F1
#
_cell.length_a   1.000
_cell.length_b   1.000
_cell.length_c   1.000
_cell.angle_alpha   90.00
_cell.angle_beta   90.00
_cell.angle_gamma   90.00
#
_symmetry.space_group_name_H-M   'P 1'
#
loop_
_entity.id
_entity.type
_entity.pdbx_description
1 polymer ?
#
loop_
_entity_poly.entity_id
_entity_poly.type
_entity_poly.pdbx_seq_one_letter_code
_entity_poly.pdbx_strand_id
1 'polypeptide(L)'
;MDDLTLRYYEAEMRYLREAGKEFARAHPDRAAMLNLDKTGARDPYVERLLEGFAFLMGRLREKLDDDLPELTEGLVSLLWPHYMRTIPSLSVVVFSPEWRLLKQAEVLPEGFPVLSRPIARTKPFAGIALPEKSSSSRSIWLMRIC
;
A
#
# COMPACT_ATOMS: atom_id res chain seq x y z
N MET A 1 0.48 -1.35 21.19
CA MET A 1 0.41 -2.32 20.07
C MET A 1 -1.00 -2.83 20.13
N ASP A 2 -1.88 -2.21 19.35
CA ASP A 2 -3.32 -2.46 19.45
C ASP A 2 -3.61 -3.85 18.90
N ASP A 3 -4.31 -4.68 19.67
CA ASP A 3 -4.70 -6.02 19.22
C ASP A 3 -5.86 -5.88 18.22
N LEU A 4 -5.51 -5.71 16.94
CA LEU A 4 -6.45 -5.57 15.82
C LEU A 4 -7.42 -6.75 15.78
N THR A 5 -6.92 -7.97 15.96
CA THR A 5 -7.71 -9.19 15.97
C THR A 5 -8.78 -9.16 17.08
N LEU A 6 -8.43 -8.69 18.28
CA LEU A 6 -9.40 -8.56 19.38
C LEU A 6 -10.51 -7.55 19.05
N ARG A 7 -10.18 -6.42 18.41
CA ARG A 7 -11.19 -5.43 18.00
C ARG A 7 -12.18 -6.00 16.98
N TYR A 8 -11.70 -6.77 16.00
CA TYR A 8 -12.58 -7.44 15.03
C TYR A 8 -13.43 -8.51 15.70
N TYR A 9 -12.86 -9.31 16.60
CA TYR A 9 -13.62 -10.30 17.38
C TYR A 9 -14.74 -9.66 18.20
N GLU A 10 -14.45 -8.60 18.95
CA GLU A 10 -15.44 -7.88 19.76
C GLU A 10 -16.53 -7.24 18.89
N ALA A 11 -16.14 -6.70 17.73
CA ALA A 11 -17.08 -6.14 16.76
C ALA A 11 -18.03 -7.20 16.20
N GLU A 12 -17.51 -8.38 15.81
CA GLU A 12 -18.32 -9.49 15.32
C GLU A 12 -19.22 -10.08 16.41
N MET A 13 -18.74 -10.18 17.66
CA MET A 13 -19.56 -10.61 18.79
C MET A 13 -20.71 -9.64 19.08
N ARG A 14 -20.46 -8.33 18.98
CA ARG A 14 -21.52 -7.31 19.10
C ARG A 14 -22.53 -7.45 17.96
N TYR A 15 -22.05 -7.53 16.72
CA TYR A 15 -22.90 -7.70 15.54
C TYR A 15 -23.80 -8.93 15.66
N LEU A 16 -23.23 -10.08 16.03
CA LEU A 16 -23.97 -11.33 16.19
C LEU A 16 -25.06 -11.25 17.27
N ARG A 17 -24.80 -10.50 18.35
CA ARG A 17 -25.79 -10.26 19.41
C ARG A 17 -26.92 -9.33 18.95
N GLU A 18 -26.60 -8.29 18.19
CA GLU A 18 -27.59 -7.34 17.66
C GLU A 18 -28.44 -7.99 16.57
N ALA A 19 -27.80 -8.60 15.57
CA ALA A 19 -28.47 -9.34 14.51
C ALA A 19 -29.31 -10.50 15.05
N GLY A 20 -28.82 -11.20 16.09
CA GLY A 20 -29.60 -12.25 16.76
C GLY A 20 -30.88 -11.73 17.42
N LYS A 21 -30.85 -10.52 18.00
CA LYS A 21 -32.05 -9.88 18.57
C LYS A 21 -33.03 -9.44 17.49
N GLU A 22 -32.53 -8.88 16.40
CA GLU A 22 -33.36 -8.47 15.26
C GLU A 22 -34.03 -9.68 14.60
N PHE A 23 -33.26 -10.75 14.39
CA PHE A 23 -33.79 -12.02 13.87
C PHE A 23 -34.84 -12.62 14.80
N ALA A 24 -34.63 -12.54 16.11
CA ALA A 24 -35.60 -13.03 17.09
C ALA A 24 -36.93 -12.27 17.02
N ARG A 25 -36.88 -10.95 16.88
CA ARG A 25 -38.08 -10.10 16.70
C ARG A 25 -38.80 -10.38 15.39
N ALA A 26 -38.06 -10.62 14.30
CA ALA A 26 -38.63 -10.84 12.98
C ALA A 26 -39.24 -12.24 12.82
N HIS A 27 -38.65 -13.26 13.47
CA HIS A 27 -39.01 -14.65 13.30
C HIS A 27 -39.09 -15.39 14.66
N PRO A 28 -40.11 -15.10 15.48
CA PRO A 28 -40.24 -15.66 16.83
C PRO A 28 -40.30 -17.20 16.82
N ASP A 29 -40.99 -17.80 15.84
CA ASP A 29 -41.14 -19.26 15.73
C ASP A 29 -39.78 -19.97 15.57
N ARG A 30 -38.87 -19.38 14.79
CA ARG A 30 -37.53 -19.92 14.55
C ARG A 30 -36.57 -19.55 15.68
N ALA A 31 -36.73 -18.38 16.26
CA ALA A 31 -35.91 -17.90 17.37
C ALA A 31 -36.13 -18.69 18.65
N ALA A 32 -37.36 -19.18 18.87
CA ALA A 32 -37.71 -20.11 19.95
C ALA A 32 -36.93 -21.44 19.83
N MET A 33 -36.73 -21.98 18.61
CA MET A 33 -35.91 -23.18 18.41
C MET A 33 -34.42 -22.94 18.73
N LEU A 34 -33.93 -21.72 18.53
CA LEU A 34 -32.54 -21.33 18.76
C LEU A 34 -32.30 -20.72 20.15
N ASN A 35 -33.33 -20.66 21.01
CA ASN A 35 -33.30 -19.99 22.32
C ASN A 35 -32.75 -18.55 22.28
N LEU A 36 -32.94 -17.83 21.16
CA LEU A 36 -32.44 -16.47 20.98
C LEU A 36 -33.29 -15.42 21.72
N ASP A 37 -34.53 -15.76 22.06
CA ASP A 37 -35.51 -14.88 22.71
C ASP A 37 -35.27 -14.65 24.20
N LYS A 38 -34.57 -15.56 24.90
CA LYS A 38 -34.40 -15.50 26.35
C LYS A 38 -32.97 -15.09 26.71
N THR A 39 -32.84 -13.88 27.28
CA THR A 39 -31.55 -13.23 27.57
C THR A 39 -30.71 -13.92 28.66
N GLY A 40 -31.21 -14.99 29.30
CA GLY A 40 -30.51 -15.71 30.37
C GLY A 40 -30.53 -17.24 30.26
N ALA A 41 -31.03 -17.80 29.15
CA ALA A 41 -31.12 -19.25 28.93
C ALA A 41 -30.40 -19.67 27.64
N ARG A 42 -29.25 -19.04 27.35
CA ARG A 42 -28.38 -19.49 26.27
C ARG A 42 -27.57 -20.67 26.76
N ASP A 43 -27.61 -21.74 25.98
CA ASP A 43 -26.79 -22.91 26.22
C ASP A 43 -25.30 -22.49 26.13
N PRO A 44 -24.48 -22.74 27.17
CA PRO A 44 -23.05 -22.44 27.16
C PRO A 44 -22.30 -23.03 25.95
N TYR A 45 -22.75 -24.17 25.41
CA TYR A 45 -22.13 -24.78 24.23
C TYR A 45 -22.43 -23.99 22.95
N VAL A 46 -23.64 -23.46 22.82
CA VAL A 46 -24.03 -22.60 21.69
C VAL A 46 -23.30 -21.27 21.79
N GLU A 47 -23.21 -20.67 22.97
CA GLU A 47 -22.47 -19.42 23.16
C GLU A 47 -21.00 -19.58 22.78
N ARG A 48 -20.37 -20.69 23.19
CA ARG A 48 -18.97 -20.98 22.83
C ARG A 48 -18.77 -21.28 21.34
N LEU A 49 -19.77 -21.87 20.67
CA LEU A 49 -19.76 -22.03 19.21
C LEU A 49 -19.85 -20.66 18.50
N LEU A 50 -20.71 -19.77 18.99
CA LEU A 50 -20.88 -18.43 18.45
C LEU A 50 -19.62 -17.57 18.68
N GLU A 51 -18.94 -17.72 19.80
CA GLU A 51 -17.62 -17.11 20.05
C GLU A 51 -16.57 -17.62 19.04
N GLY A 52 -16.51 -18.93 18.82
CA GLY A 52 -15.61 -19.51 17.80
C GLY A 52 -15.92 -19.02 16.39
N PHE A 53 -17.21 -18.89 16.04
CA PHE A 53 -17.65 -18.33 14.77
C PHE A 53 -17.26 -16.85 14.62
N ALA A 54 -17.49 -16.04 15.66
CA ALA A 54 -17.10 -14.63 15.66
C ALA A 54 -15.59 -14.45 15.53
N PHE A 55 -14.78 -15.34 16.13
CA PHE A 55 -13.33 -15.33 15.96
C PHE A 55 -12.92 -15.61 14.50
N LEU A 56 -13.51 -16.62 13.86
CA LEU A 56 -13.24 -16.93 12.46
C LEU A 56 -13.65 -15.80 11.52
N MET A 57 -14.84 -15.21 11.73
CA MET A 57 -15.33 -14.09 10.93
C MET A 57 -14.50 -12.82 11.14
N GLY A 58 -14.07 -12.56 12.38
CA GLY A 58 -13.18 -11.43 12.70
C GLY A 58 -11.85 -11.54 11.95
N ARG A 59 -11.25 -12.73 11.91
CA ARG A 59 -10.00 -13.00 11.15
C ARG A 59 -10.20 -12.88 9.64
N LEU A 60 -11.35 -13.34 9.12
CA LEU A 60 -11.68 -13.20 7.71
C LEU A 60 -11.80 -11.72 7.31
N ARG A 61 -12.49 -10.94 8.14
CA ARG A 61 -12.72 -9.52 7.89
C ARG A 61 -11.45 -8.69 8.02
N GLU A 62 -10.63 -8.97 9.04
CA GLU A 62 -9.27 -8.42 9.18
C GLU A 62 -8.47 -8.63 7.88
N LYS A 63 -8.44 -9.86 7.38
CA LYS A 63 -7.71 -10.17 6.15
C LYS A 63 -8.30 -9.49 4.90
N LEU A 64 -9.62 -9.42 4.81
CA LEU A 64 -10.30 -8.78 3.68
C LEU A 64 -10.01 -7.28 3.62
N ASP A 65 -10.03 -6.61 4.77
CA ASP A 65 -9.76 -5.18 4.87
C ASP A 65 -8.29 -4.86 4.56
N ASP A 66 -7.37 -5.79 4.84
CA ASP A 66 -5.95 -5.69 4.48
C ASP A 66 -5.68 -5.95 2.97
N ASP A 67 -6.38 -6.89 2.34
CA ASP A 67 -6.12 -7.30 0.93
C ASP A 67 -6.73 -6.32 -0.12
N LEU A 68 -7.81 -5.60 0.22
CA LEU A 68 -8.48 -4.65 -0.69
C LEU A 68 -7.61 -3.47 -1.20
N PRO A 69 -6.78 -2.80 -0.37
CA PRO A 69 -5.94 -1.71 -0.86
C PRO A 69 -4.98 -2.14 -1.97
N GLU A 70 -4.39 -3.34 -1.91
CA GLU A 70 -3.46 -3.84 -2.92
C GLU A 70 -4.12 -3.98 -4.30
N LEU A 71 -5.38 -4.44 -4.34
CA LEU A 71 -6.12 -4.61 -5.59
C LEU A 71 -6.45 -3.27 -6.25
N THR A 72 -6.87 -2.29 -5.44
CA THR A 72 -7.23 -0.95 -5.96
C THR A 72 -6.00 -0.19 -6.43
N GLU A 73 -4.85 -0.32 -5.76
CA GLU A 73 -3.59 0.28 -6.21
C GLU A 73 -3.14 -0.29 -7.56
N GLY A 74 -3.23 -1.62 -7.73
CA GLY A 74 -2.94 -2.28 -9.00
C GLY A 74 -3.83 -1.79 -10.15
N LEU A 75 -5.13 -1.63 -9.93
CA LEU A 75 -6.05 -1.10 -10.94
C LEU A 75 -5.80 0.37 -11.28
N VAL A 76 -5.51 1.20 -10.27
CA VAL A 76 -5.15 2.62 -10.47
C VAL A 76 -3.85 2.75 -11.26
N SER A 77 -2.88 1.86 -11.04
CA SER A 77 -1.62 1.83 -11.79
C SER A 77 -1.82 1.56 -13.28
N LEU A 78 -2.84 0.78 -13.65
CA LEU A 78 -3.18 0.46 -15.04
C LEU A 78 -3.96 1.58 -15.73
N LEU A 79 -4.85 2.26 -14.99
CA LEU A 79 -5.63 3.39 -15.53
C LEU A 79 -4.78 4.66 -15.69
N TRP A 80 -3.80 4.91 -14.80
CA TRP A 80 -2.95 6.10 -14.86
C TRP A 80 -1.46 5.80 -14.58
N PRO A 81 -0.75 5.14 -15.51
CA PRO A 81 0.65 4.73 -15.32
C PRO A 81 1.64 5.90 -15.19
N HIS A 82 1.22 7.12 -15.55
CA HIS A 82 2.05 8.32 -15.53
C HIS A 82 2.04 9.07 -14.20
N TYR A 83 1.10 8.79 -13.29
CA TYR A 83 0.98 9.53 -12.03
C TYR A 83 1.88 8.95 -10.92
N MET A 84 2.22 7.66 -11.01
CA MET A 84 3.07 6.96 -10.04
C MET A 84 4.56 6.97 -10.41
N ARG A 85 4.96 7.65 -11.50
CA ARG A 85 6.37 7.76 -11.87
C ARG A 85 7.00 8.97 -11.17
N THR A 86 8.06 8.72 -10.41
CA THR A 86 8.92 9.78 -9.88
C THR A 86 9.53 10.59 -11.02
N ILE A 87 9.37 11.91 -10.95
CA ILE A 87 10.02 12.83 -11.89
C ILE A 87 11.49 12.94 -11.49
N PRO A 88 12.45 12.64 -12.38
CA PRO A 88 13.86 12.79 -12.07
C PRO A 88 14.23 14.27 -11.94
N SER A 89 15.27 14.58 -11.18
CA SER A 89 15.84 15.93 -11.13
C SER A 89 16.37 16.33 -12.51
N LEU A 90 15.95 17.51 -12.99
CA LEU A 90 16.31 18.05 -14.31
C LEU A 90 16.84 19.48 -14.19
N SER A 91 17.81 19.84 -15.04
CA SER A 91 18.38 21.19 -15.12
C SER A 91 18.68 21.58 -16.57
N VAL A 92 18.74 22.88 -16.84
CA VAL A 92 19.15 23.43 -18.14
C VAL A 92 20.65 23.67 -18.12
N VAL A 93 21.37 23.17 -19.12
CA VAL A 93 22.83 23.30 -19.27
C VAL A 93 23.14 24.10 -20.53
N VAL A 94 24.05 25.06 -20.43
CA VAL A 94 24.53 25.86 -21.57
C VAL A 94 25.91 25.36 -21.98
N PHE A 95 26.09 25.08 -23.27
CA PHE A 95 27.38 24.72 -23.85
C PHE A 95 28.00 25.96 -24.51
N SER A 96 29.16 26.37 -24.00
CA SER A 96 29.94 27.48 -24.56
C SER A 96 31.24 26.95 -25.13
N PRO A 97 31.31 26.67 -26.45
CA PRO A 97 32.52 26.13 -27.05
C PRO A 97 33.61 27.20 -27.25
N GLU A 98 34.88 26.77 -27.27
CA GLU A 98 35.99 27.64 -27.65
C GLU A 98 36.06 27.79 -29.18
N TRP A 99 35.46 28.87 -29.70
CA TRP A 99 35.34 29.17 -31.13
C TRP A 99 36.65 29.16 -31.93
N ARG A 100 37.80 29.34 -31.27
CA ARG A 100 39.13 29.32 -31.92
C ARG A 100 39.60 27.91 -32.31
N LEU A 101 39.09 26.88 -31.64
CA LEU A 101 39.46 25.49 -31.85
C LEU A 101 38.45 24.76 -32.75
N LEU A 102 37.22 25.28 -32.89
CA LEU A 102 36.23 24.72 -33.79
C LEU A 102 36.49 25.16 -35.23
N LYS A 103 36.70 24.16 -36.10
CA LYS A 103 36.77 24.35 -37.54
C LYS A 103 35.39 24.43 -38.20
N GLN A 104 34.37 23.88 -37.55
CA GLN A 104 32.99 23.81 -38.04
C GLN A 104 32.00 23.84 -36.88
N ALA A 105 30.77 24.27 -37.13
CA ALA A 105 29.69 24.15 -36.16
C ALA A 105 29.30 22.67 -36.01
N GLU A 106 29.24 22.18 -34.77
CA GLU A 106 28.88 20.81 -34.45
C GLU A 106 27.60 20.78 -33.61
N VAL A 107 26.64 19.95 -34.00
CA VAL A 107 25.38 19.75 -33.29
C VAL A 107 25.53 18.53 -32.39
N LEU A 108 25.27 18.69 -31.09
CA LEU A 108 25.30 17.58 -30.15
C LEU A 108 24.09 16.65 -30.36
N PRO A 109 24.29 15.32 -30.36
CA PRO A 109 23.18 14.38 -30.51
C PRO A 109 22.28 14.38 -29.27
N GLU A 110 21.02 14.00 -29.46
CA GLU A 110 20.11 13.70 -28.35
C GLU A 110 20.69 12.58 -27.49
N GLY A 111 20.56 12.69 -26.16
CA GLY A 111 21.22 11.76 -25.25
C GLY A 111 22.73 11.93 -25.27
N PHE A 112 23.22 13.18 -25.24
CA PHE A 112 24.61 13.47 -24.88
C PHE A 112 24.82 13.45 -23.34
N PRO A 113 25.79 12.68 -22.81
CA PRO A 113 25.93 12.52 -21.36
C PRO A 113 26.52 13.79 -20.73
N VAL A 114 25.89 14.27 -19.66
CA VAL A 114 26.42 15.38 -18.86
C VAL A 114 26.96 14.83 -17.54
N LEU A 115 28.17 15.25 -17.18
CA LEU A 115 28.79 14.87 -15.92
C LEU A 115 28.28 15.77 -14.79
N SER A 116 27.76 15.17 -13.73
CA SER A 116 27.42 15.87 -12.49
C SER A 116 28.63 15.99 -11.57
N ARG A 117 28.66 17.03 -10.73
CA ARG A 117 29.61 17.09 -9.61
C ARG A 117 29.35 15.93 -8.64
N PRO A 118 30.39 15.36 -8.00
CA PRO A 118 30.19 14.35 -6.97
C PRO A 118 29.41 14.95 -5.81
N ILE A 119 28.24 14.37 -5.49
CA ILE A 119 27.42 14.76 -4.34
C ILE A 119 27.98 14.02 -3.12
N ALA A 120 28.46 14.77 -2.12
CA ALA A 120 28.90 14.19 -0.85
C ALA A 120 27.72 13.43 -0.21
N ARG A 121 27.92 12.15 0.12
CA ARG A 121 26.86 11.30 0.68
C ARG A 121 26.32 11.93 1.98
N THR A 122 25.12 12.48 1.96
CA THR A 122 24.30 12.56 3.17
C THR A 122 24.02 11.14 3.61
N LYS A 123 24.21 10.86 4.91
CA LYS A 123 24.14 9.50 5.50
C LYS A 123 22.95 8.71 4.92
N PRO A 124 23.14 7.46 4.46
CA PRO A 124 22.03 6.64 4.00
C PRO A 124 21.04 6.45 5.15
N PHE A 125 19.75 6.58 4.86
CA PHE A 125 18.68 6.13 5.73
C PHE A 125 18.89 4.63 5.98
N ALA A 126 19.01 4.24 7.25
CA ALA A 126 19.29 2.86 7.64
C ALA A 126 18.18 1.94 7.12
N GLY A 127 18.51 1.00 6.23
CA GLY A 127 17.56 -0.03 5.80
C GLY A 127 17.89 -0.78 4.51
N ILE A 128 18.73 -0.23 3.62
CA ILE A 128 19.02 -0.89 2.34
C ILE A 128 20.53 -0.95 2.11
N ALA A 129 21.13 -2.06 2.54
CA ALA A 129 22.49 -2.42 2.16
C ALA A 129 22.49 -2.95 0.72
N LEU A 130 22.76 -2.07 -0.26
CA LEU A 130 23.11 -2.51 -1.61
C LEU A 130 24.61 -2.84 -1.64
N PRO A 131 25.03 -3.97 -2.23
CA PRO A 131 26.43 -4.35 -2.32
C PRO A 131 27.20 -3.31 -3.13
N GLU A 132 28.23 -2.75 -2.50
CA GLU A 132 29.09 -1.71 -3.03
C GLU A 132 30.13 -2.33 -3.97
N LYS A 133 29.97 -2.09 -5.28
CA LYS A 133 31.12 -2.07 -6.20
C LYS A 133 31.45 -0.61 -6.50
N SER A 134 32.62 -0.20 -6.03
CA SER A 134 33.26 1.05 -6.39
C SER A 134 33.51 1.11 -7.89
N SER A 135 33.63 2.34 -8.42
CA SER A 135 33.75 2.68 -9.84
C SER A 135 32.42 2.62 -10.62
N SER A 136 31.65 3.70 -10.53
CA SER A 136 30.93 4.15 -11.72
C SER A 136 30.56 5.62 -11.58
N SER A 137 31.14 6.43 -12.46
CA SER A 137 30.67 7.77 -12.79
C SER A 137 29.20 7.64 -13.19
N ARG A 138 28.27 8.01 -12.29
CA ARG A 138 26.83 7.94 -12.58
C ARG A 138 26.48 9.08 -13.53
N SER A 139 26.44 8.77 -14.81
CA SER A 139 25.88 9.62 -15.86
C SER A 139 24.39 9.81 -15.57
N ILE A 140 23.99 11.05 -15.30
CA ILE A 140 22.59 11.44 -15.21
C ILE A 140 22.12 11.67 -16.65
N TRP A 141 21.22 10.79 -17.11
CA TRP A 141 20.39 10.97 -18.30
C TRP A 141 19.00 11.43 -17.81
N LEU A 142 18.18 12.23 -18.49
CA LEU A 142 18.06 12.55 -19.90
C LEU A 142 17.41 13.95 -20.01
N MET A 143 17.90 14.76 -20.95
CA MET A 143 17.36 16.07 -21.33
C MET A 143 16.20 15.85 -22.31
N ARG A 144 15.06 16.49 -22.07
CA ARG A 144 14.00 16.66 -23.07
C ARG A 144 13.70 18.16 -23.15
N ILE A 145 14.10 18.78 -24.25
CA ILE A 145 13.65 20.11 -24.65
C ILE A 145 13.15 19.96 -26.09
N CYS A 146 11.93 20.44 -26.34
CA CYS A 146 11.29 20.52 -27.65
C CYS A 146 12.10 21.32 -28.67
#